data_AF-A0A1H2F6L7-F1
#
_entry.id   AF-A0A1H2F6L7-F1
#
_cell.length_a   1.000
_cell.length_b   1.000
_cell.length_c   1.000
_cell.angle_alpha   90.00
_cell.angle_beta   90.00
_cell.angle_gamma   90.00
#
_symmetry.space_group_name_H-M   'P 1'
#
loop_
_entity.id
_entity.type
_entity.pdbx_description
1 polymer ?
#
loop_
_entity_poly.entity_id
_entity_poly.type
_entity_poly.pdbx_seq_one_letter_code
_entity_poly.pdbx_strand_id
1 'polypeptide(L)'
;MKTSRLTHLSLIPLLLVCLAGKLAAGPVLVPKGIEFDAGTAGKFVISAPALQLDKGNEQPAFDVANDIGTAVYPSGAKVECKVQGDEVIFVFSNLPANARGFKFQLGVPLSFNNGGKYAFGANPPKDFPVDKGSQFIEQGSAISKFSVTAPTKDGWIIEVPTNWYGLQDNRLFNSNSYSFQFLYDLKAHPNDTQFPIKITIVPAS
;
A
#
# COMPACT_ATOMS: atom_id res chain seq x y z
N MET A 1 10.28 -69.30 -42.44
CA MET A 1 9.68 -68.68 -41.24
C MET A 1 10.75 -67.87 -40.50
N LYS A 2 10.72 -66.54 -40.61
CA LYS A 2 11.51 -65.62 -39.78
C LYS A 2 10.55 -64.57 -39.25
N THR A 3 10.39 -64.55 -37.93
CA THR A 3 9.45 -63.71 -37.17
C THR A 3 10.03 -62.32 -36.99
N SER A 4 9.31 -61.30 -37.47
CA SER A 4 9.61 -59.87 -37.25
C SER A 4 9.10 -59.44 -35.87
N ARG A 5 9.92 -58.73 -35.09
CA ARG A 5 9.51 -58.08 -33.83
C ARG A 5 9.18 -56.61 -34.11
N LEU A 6 7.93 -56.20 -33.83
CA LEU A 6 7.54 -54.80 -33.75
C LEU A 6 7.77 -54.28 -32.32
N THR A 7 8.65 -53.29 -32.18
CA THR A 7 8.82 -52.47 -30.98
C THR A 7 7.80 -51.32 -31.03
N HIS A 8 6.81 -51.35 -30.13
CA HIS A 8 5.91 -50.21 -29.90
C HIS A 8 6.60 -49.18 -29.01
N LEU A 9 6.93 -48.03 -29.58
CA LEU A 9 7.36 -46.83 -28.86
C LEU A 9 6.10 -46.07 -28.41
N SER A 10 5.79 -46.10 -27.12
CA SER A 10 4.68 -45.31 -26.56
C SER A 10 5.11 -43.85 -26.41
N LEU A 11 4.48 -42.97 -27.19
CA LEU A 11 4.63 -41.52 -27.11
C LEU A 11 3.79 -41.01 -25.92
N ILE A 12 4.42 -40.52 -24.85
CA ILE A 12 3.72 -39.85 -23.74
C ILE A 12 3.61 -38.36 -24.11
N PRO A 13 2.39 -37.78 -24.23
CA PRO A 13 2.26 -36.35 -24.45
C PRO A 13 2.56 -35.61 -23.13
N LEU A 14 3.60 -34.79 -23.14
CA LEU A 14 3.93 -33.86 -22.07
C LEU A 14 2.88 -32.74 -22.05
N LEU A 15 1.91 -32.84 -21.14
CA LEU A 15 0.87 -31.83 -20.95
C LEU A 15 1.49 -30.59 -20.30
N LEU A 16 1.79 -29.58 -21.10
CA LEU A 16 2.27 -28.27 -20.61
C LEU A 16 1.05 -27.51 -20.04
N VAL A 17 0.87 -27.59 -18.72
CA VAL A 17 -0.12 -26.77 -18.02
C VAL A 17 0.43 -25.34 -17.96
N CYS A 18 0.00 -24.48 -18.88
CA CYS A 18 0.20 -23.04 -18.75
C CYS A 18 -0.71 -22.53 -17.61
N LEU A 19 -0.17 -22.42 -16.40
CA LEU A 19 -0.77 -21.60 -15.34
C LEU A 19 -0.69 -20.14 -15.81
N ALA A 20 -1.75 -19.66 -16.47
CA ALA A 20 -1.96 -18.24 -16.68
C ALA A 20 -2.35 -17.62 -15.33
N GLY A 21 -1.35 -17.35 -14.49
CA GLY A 21 -1.55 -16.51 -13.32
C GLY A 21 -2.05 -15.15 -13.80
N LYS A 22 -3.26 -14.75 -13.37
CA LYS A 22 -3.68 -13.35 -13.50
C LYS A 22 -2.64 -12.53 -12.73
N LEU A 23 -1.78 -11.80 -13.45
CA LEU A 23 -1.00 -10.73 -12.83
C LEU A 23 -2.00 -9.82 -12.12
N ALA A 24 -1.85 -9.70 -10.80
CA ALA A 24 -2.63 -8.74 -10.04
C ALA A 24 -2.43 -7.38 -10.70
N ALA A 25 -3.52 -6.68 -11.03
CA ALA A 25 -3.42 -5.35 -11.57
C ALA A 25 -2.68 -4.47 -10.55
N GLY A 26 -1.68 -3.73 -11.00
CA GLY A 26 -0.93 -2.80 -10.16
C GLY A 26 -1.82 -1.70 -9.57
N PRO A 27 -1.28 -0.84 -8.70
CA PRO A 27 -2.03 0.29 -8.16
C PRO A 27 -2.58 1.18 -9.29
N VAL A 28 -3.72 1.81 -9.04
CA VAL A 28 -4.36 2.75 -9.98
C VAL A 28 -4.74 4.04 -9.26
N LEU A 29 -4.73 5.15 -9.98
CA LEU A 29 -5.14 6.44 -9.45
C LEU A 29 -6.66 6.56 -9.49
N VAL A 30 -7.25 7.03 -8.38
CA VAL A 30 -8.69 7.26 -8.23
C VAL A 30 -8.91 8.62 -7.56
N PRO A 31 -10.09 9.26 -7.66
CA PRO A 31 -10.32 10.58 -7.06
C PRO A 31 -10.06 10.71 -5.55
N LYS A 32 -9.93 9.59 -4.83
CA LYS A 32 -9.62 9.57 -3.38
C LYS A 32 -8.14 9.30 -3.07
N GLY A 33 -7.30 8.99 -4.06
CA GLY A 33 -5.89 8.66 -3.89
C GLY A 33 -5.45 7.49 -4.79
N ILE A 34 -4.81 6.48 -4.21
CA ILE A 34 -4.27 5.33 -4.92
C ILE A 34 -5.03 4.07 -4.47
N GLU A 35 -5.78 3.47 -5.39
CA GLU A 35 -6.43 2.18 -5.18
C GLU A 35 -5.49 1.04 -5.55
N PHE A 36 -5.50 -0.04 -4.79
CA PHE A 36 -4.90 -1.31 -5.20
C PHE A 36 -5.81 -2.48 -4.82
N ASP A 37 -5.79 -3.53 -5.64
CA ASP A 37 -6.57 -4.75 -5.45
C ASP A 37 -5.66 -5.85 -4.89
N ALA A 38 -5.92 -6.27 -3.65
CA ALA A 38 -5.17 -7.32 -2.97
C ALA A 38 -5.86 -8.69 -3.06
N GLY A 39 -6.61 -8.95 -4.14
CA GLY A 39 -7.26 -10.23 -4.38
C GLY A 39 -8.41 -10.46 -3.41
N THR A 40 -8.45 -11.63 -2.75
CA THR A 40 -9.53 -11.95 -1.80
C THR A 40 -9.46 -11.13 -0.52
N ALA A 41 -8.33 -10.48 -0.25
CA ALA A 41 -8.20 -9.52 0.85
C ALA A 41 -9.02 -8.24 0.62
N GLY A 42 -9.37 -7.93 -0.64
CA GLY A 42 -10.20 -6.81 -1.03
C GLY A 42 -9.43 -5.66 -1.70
N LYS A 43 -10.13 -4.54 -1.86
CA LYS A 43 -9.60 -3.30 -2.45
C LYS A 43 -9.32 -2.27 -1.38
N PHE A 44 -8.22 -1.56 -1.55
CA PHE A 44 -7.68 -0.64 -0.56
C PHE A 44 -7.32 0.68 -1.21
N VAL A 45 -7.44 1.78 -0.46
CA VAL A 45 -7.08 3.11 -0.94
C VAL A 45 -6.10 3.75 0.03
N ILE A 46 -4.90 4.09 -0.46
CA ILE A 46 -4.04 5.07 0.19
C ILE A 46 -4.59 6.44 -0.18
N SER A 47 -5.03 7.21 0.81
CA SER A 47 -5.63 8.52 0.56
C SER A 47 -4.63 9.48 -0.09
N ALA A 48 -5.13 10.44 -0.86
CA ALA A 48 -4.34 11.61 -1.24
C ALA A 48 -3.70 12.22 0.02
N PRO A 49 -2.41 12.60 -0.02
CA PRO A 49 -1.71 13.00 1.19
C PRO A 49 -2.23 14.33 1.72
N ALA A 50 -2.40 14.43 3.04
CA ALA A 50 -2.60 15.72 3.69
C ALA A 50 -1.24 16.43 3.84
N LEU A 51 -1.19 17.73 3.53
CA LEU A 51 0.00 18.54 3.80
C LEU A 51 0.01 18.89 5.29
N GLN A 52 1.05 18.44 5.99
CA GLN A 52 1.32 18.83 7.36
C GLN A 52 2.05 20.17 7.35
N LEU A 53 1.55 21.12 8.13
CA LEU A 53 2.21 22.39 8.40
C LEU A 53 2.76 22.37 9.82
N ASP A 54 3.59 23.36 10.19
CA ASP A 54 4.01 23.55 11.58
C ASP A 54 2.80 23.69 12.54
N LYS A 55 1.66 24.19 12.03
CA LYS A 55 0.39 24.29 12.75
C LYS A 55 -0.76 23.82 11.87
N GLY A 56 -1.34 22.67 12.20
CA GLY A 56 -2.49 22.12 11.49
C GLY A 56 -2.13 21.45 10.16
N ASN A 57 -3.18 21.07 9.43
CA ASN A 57 -3.08 20.25 8.22
C ASN A 57 -3.97 20.83 7.13
N GLU A 58 -3.52 20.70 5.88
CA GLU A 58 -4.30 21.01 4.69
C GLU A 58 -4.71 19.72 3.97
N GLN A 59 -6.00 19.62 3.64
CA GLN A 59 -6.50 18.58 2.75
C GLN A 59 -6.44 19.09 1.31
N PRO A 60 -5.98 18.28 0.35
CA PRO A 60 -5.95 18.69 -1.05
C PRO A 60 -7.33 18.57 -1.70
N ALA A 61 -7.57 19.36 -2.74
CA ALA A 61 -8.43 18.93 -3.84
C ALA A 61 -7.63 17.96 -4.69
N PHE A 62 -8.10 16.71 -4.84
CA PHE A 62 -7.42 15.68 -5.63
C PHE A 62 -8.23 15.36 -6.88
N ASP A 63 -7.58 15.39 -8.03
CA ASP A 63 -8.17 15.04 -9.32
C ASP A 63 -7.26 14.05 -10.08
N VAL A 64 -7.85 13.28 -11.00
CA VAL A 64 -7.12 12.31 -11.82
C VAL A 64 -7.46 12.56 -13.29
N ALA A 65 -6.45 12.91 -14.08
CA ALA A 65 -6.57 13.12 -15.51
C ALA A 65 -5.33 12.57 -16.24
N ASN A 66 -5.54 11.88 -17.36
CA ASN A 66 -4.47 11.34 -18.21
C ASN A 66 -3.43 10.51 -17.43
N ASP A 67 -3.89 9.61 -16.55
CA ASP A 67 -3.06 8.75 -15.68
C ASP A 67 -2.12 9.52 -14.73
N ILE A 68 -2.44 10.78 -14.44
CA ILE A 68 -1.75 11.63 -13.47
C ILE A 68 -2.75 12.07 -12.41
N GLY A 69 -2.38 11.90 -11.15
CA GLY A 69 -3.15 12.35 -10.01
C GLY A 69 -2.56 13.65 -9.50
N THR A 70 -3.38 14.68 -9.30
CA THR A 70 -2.92 16.00 -8.87
C THR A 70 -3.64 16.41 -7.61
N ALA A 71 -2.87 16.62 -6.54
CA ALA A 71 -3.31 17.19 -5.27
C ALA A 71 -2.94 18.68 -5.22
N VAL A 72 -3.93 19.55 -5.10
CA VAL A 72 -3.72 21.00 -4.93
C VAL A 72 -4.19 21.42 -3.54
N TYR A 73 -3.31 22.08 -2.80
CA TYR A 73 -3.59 22.48 -1.42
C TYR A 73 -3.98 23.97 -1.32
N PRO A 74 -4.74 24.39 -0.29
CA PRO A 74 -5.09 25.79 -0.05
C PRO A 74 -3.90 26.76 -0.04
N SER A 75 -2.74 26.33 0.46
CA SER A 75 -1.49 27.10 0.43
C SER A 75 -0.89 27.33 -0.97
N GLY A 76 -1.41 26.65 -1.99
CA GLY A 76 -0.85 26.65 -3.35
C GLY A 76 0.20 25.57 -3.60
N ALA A 77 0.56 24.80 -2.57
CA ALA A 77 1.37 23.59 -2.74
C ALA A 77 0.69 22.63 -3.72
N LYS A 78 1.51 21.82 -4.40
CA LYS A 78 1.03 20.80 -5.32
C LYS A 78 1.79 19.50 -5.15
N VAL A 79 1.08 18.39 -5.28
CA VAL A 79 1.64 17.04 -5.42
C VAL A 79 1.07 16.43 -6.69
N GLU A 80 1.93 16.04 -7.61
CA GLU A 80 1.58 15.20 -8.75
C GLU A 80 2.02 13.76 -8.44
N CYS A 81 1.22 12.77 -8.85
CA CYS A 81 1.56 11.37 -8.68
C CYS A 81 1.28 10.57 -9.95
N LYS A 82 2.17 9.62 -10.22
CA LYS A 82 2.11 8.74 -11.38
C LYS A 82 2.45 7.31 -10.98
N VAL A 83 1.65 6.37 -11.47
CA VAL A 83 1.92 4.94 -11.31
C VAL A 83 2.94 4.49 -12.36
N GLN A 84 3.94 3.73 -11.93
CA GLN A 84 4.96 3.08 -12.74
C GLN A 84 5.13 1.63 -12.27
N GLY A 85 4.33 0.71 -12.84
CA GLY A 85 4.32 -0.68 -12.38
C GLY A 85 3.71 -0.80 -10.98
N ASP A 86 4.49 -1.28 -10.01
CA ASP A 86 4.10 -1.39 -8.60
C ASP A 86 4.54 -0.18 -7.75
N GLU A 87 5.18 0.81 -8.36
CA GLU A 87 5.58 2.05 -7.72
C GLU A 87 4.64 3.20 -8.06
N VAL A 88 4.43 4.08 -7.09
CA VAL A 88 3.78 5.38 -7.28
C VAL A 88 4.79 6.46 -6.93
N ILE A 89 5.14 7.27 -7.92
CA ILE A 89 6.07 8.38 -7.75
C ILE A 89 5.28 9.63 -7.46
N PHE A 90 5.60 10.30 -6.35
CA PHE A 90 5.04 11.59 -5.98
C PHE A 90 6.07 12.68 -6.25
N VAL A 91 5.68 13.74 -6.95
CA VAL A 91 6.49 14.93 -7.21
C VAL A 91 5.80 16.12 -6.57
N PHE A 92 6.51 16.91 -5.78
CA PHE A 92 5.92 18.03 -5.06
C PHE A 92 6.56 19.37 -5.43
N SER A 93 5.76 20.43 -5.37
CA SER A 93 6.17 21.78 -5.76
C SER A 93 5.39 22.86 -5.01
N ASN A 94 5.87 24.10 -5.09
CA ASN A 94 5.24 25.27 -4.47
C ASN A 94 4.97 25.11 -2.97
N LEU A 95 5.86 24.43 -2.25
CA LEU A 95 5.73 24.22 -0.81
C LEU A 95 5.79 25.56 -0.06
N PRO A 96 4.85 25.86 0.85
CA PRO A 96 4.98 27.01 1.72
C PRO A 96 6.13 26.81 2.70
N ALA A 97 6.72 27.90 3.20
CA ALA A 97 7.89 27.85 4.09
C ALA A 97 7.65 27.10 5.42
N ASN A 98 6.39 26.99 5.85
CA ASN A 98 5.97 26.26 7.05
C ASN A 98 5.50 24.82 6.75
N ALA A 99 5.75 24.30 5.55
CA ALA A 99 5.49 22.90 5.21
C ALA A 99 6.40 21.98 6.02
N ARG A 100 5.81 20.98 6.67
CA ARG A 100 6.52 19.95 7.42
C ARG A 100 6.63 18.64 6.63
N GLY A 101 5.58 18.26 5.91
CA GLY A 101 5.58 16.98 5.20
C GLY A 101 4.23 16.53 4.68
N PHE A 102 4.18 15.31 4.16
CA PHE A 102 2.97 14.71 3.61
C PHE A 102 2.55 13.52 4.46
N LYS A 103 1.35 13.60 5.03
CA LYS A 103 0.76 12.52 5.83
C LYS A 103 -0.19 11.71 4.98
N PHE A 104 0.04 10.41 4.94
CA PHE A 104 -0.77 9.44 4.23
C PHE A 104 -1.59 8.59 5.20
N GLN A 105 -2.69 8.05 4.68
CA GLN A 105 -3.56 7.17 5.42
C GLN A 105 -4.04 6.01 4.55
N LEU A 106 -4.00 4.80 5.10
CA LEU A 106 -4.62 3.61 4.55
C LEU A 106 -5.55 3.00 5.59
N GLY A 107 -6.83 2.84 5.25
CA GLY A 107 -7.79 2.12 6.08
C GLY A 107 -7.61 0.61 5.97
N VAL A 108 -7.64 -0.09 7.11
CA VAL A 108 -7.69 -1.55 7.17
C VAL A 108 -9.00 -1.95 7.86
N PRO A 109 -9.87 -2.76 7.23
CA PRO A 109 -11.14 -3.16 7.82
C PRO A 109 -10.98 -3.85 9.17
N LEU A 110 -11.92 -3.63 10.10
CA LEU A 110 -11.89 -4.26 11.42
C LEU A 110 -11.89 -5.80 11.34
N SER A 111 -12.46 -6.38 10.28
CA SER A 111 -12.50 -7.84 10.05
C SER A 111 -11.11 -8.50 10.01
N PHE A 112 -10.03 -7.74 9.86
CA PHE A 112 -8.65 -8.24 9.95
C PHE A 112 -8.29 -8.74 11.35
N ASN A 113 -9.05 -8.41 12.40
CA ASN A 113 -8.88 -9.01 13.72
C ASN A 113 -9.31 -10.48 13.82
N ASN A 114 -9.95 -11.03 12.78
CA ASN A 114 -10.33 -12.44 12.70
C ASN A 114 -9.23 -13.28 12.05
N GLY A 115 -7.99 -13.17 12.54
CA GLY A 115 -6.85 -13.96 12.08
C GLY A 115 -5.98 -13.32 10.98
N GLY A 116 -6.19 -12.03 10.69
CA GLY A 116 -5.25 -11.22 9.94
C GLY A 116 -4.05 -10.80 10.79
N LYS A 117 -2.93 -10.50 10.13
CA LYS A 117 -1.67 -10.13 10.76
C LYS A 117 -1.07 -8.87 10.12
N TYR A 118 -0.28 -8.14 10.88
CA TYR A 118 0.49 -7.01 10.38
C TYR A 118 1.95 -7.09 10.84
N ALA A 119 2.86 -6.46 10.09
CA ALA A 119 4.25 -6.32 10.51
C ALA A 119 4.87 -5.02 10.01
N PHE A 120 5.85 -4.51 10.75
CA PHE A 120 6.66 -3.34 10.41
C PHE A 120 8.13 -3.74 10.23
N GLY A 121 8.73 -3.33 9.11
CA GLY A 121 10.12 -3.65 8.77
C GLY A 121 10.39 -5.16 8.75
N ALA A 122 11.39 -5.59 9.51
CA ALA A 122 11.77 -6.99 9.68
C ALA A 122 11.17 -7.64 10.95
N ASN A 123 10.27 -6.95 11.65
CA ASN A 123 9.69 -7.49 12.88
C ASN A 123 8.76 -8.67 12.57
N PRO A 124 8.63 -9.64 13.49
CA PRO A 124 7.67 -10.72 13.36
C PRO A 124 6.23 -10.20 13.20
N PRO A 125 5.38 -10.86 12.38
CA PRO A 125 3.97 -10.51 12.27
C PRO A 125 3.22 -10.62 13.59
N LYS A 126 2.38 -9.63 13.88
CA LYS A 126 1.49 -9.54 15.05
C LYS A 126 0.03 -9.62 14.61
N ASP A 127 -0.84 -10.07 15.51
CA ASP A 127 -2.28 -10.10 15.27
C ASP A 127 -2.89 -8.69 15.41
N PHE A 128 -3.90 -8.40 14.60
CA PHE A 128 -4.75 -7.24 14.87
C PHE A 128 -5.55 -7.46 16.16
N PRO A 129 -5.67 -6.46 17.05
CA PRO A 129 -6.28 -6.64 18.36
C PRO A 129 -7.80 -6.80 18.26
N VAL A 130 -8.32 -7.91 18.80
CA VAL A 130 -9.77 -8.17 18.89
C VAL A 130 -10.45 -7.12 19.75
N ASP A 131 -9.90 -6.85 20.93
CA ASP A 131 -10.43 -5.86 21.86
C ASP A 131 -9.92 -4.45 21.54
N LYS A 132 -10.73 -3.45 21.90
CA LYS A 132 -10.33 -2.04 21.79
C LYS A 132 -9.32 -1.71 22.88
N GLY A 133 -8.21 -1.08 22.48
CA GLY A 133 -7.13 -0.68 23.39
C GLY A 133 -6.80 0.81 23.31
N SER A 134 -5.50 1.12 23.25
CA SER A 134 -4.95 2.46 23.05
C SER A 134 -5.17 2.98 21.62
N GLN A 135 -5.00 4.30 21.41
CA GLN A 135 -5.09 4.93 20.09
C GLN A 135 -4.20 4.26 19.06
N PHE A 136 -2.91 4.17 19.36
CA PHE A 136 -1.95 3.48 18.52
C PHE A 136 -1.76 2.07 19.04
N ILE A 137 -2.02 1.10 18.18
CA ILE A 137 -1.65 -0.31 18.37
C ILE A 137 -0.13 -0.41 18.34
N GLU A 138 0.48 0.29 17.39
CA GLU A 138 1.92 0.39 17.23
C GLU A 138 2.26 1.70 16.53
N GLN A 139 3.34 2.34 16.93
CA GLN A 139 3.86 3.54 16.28
C GLN A 139 5.36 3.62 16.50
N GLY A 140 6.03 4.37 15.64
CA GLY A 140 7.47 4.57 15.77
C GLY A 140 8.02 5.55 14.77
N SER A 141 9.34 5.63 14.74
CA SER A 141 10.12 6.34 13.73
C SER A 141 10.62 5.38 12.66
N ALA A 142 11.00 5.93 11.51
CA ALA A 142 11.76 5.28 10.43
C ALA A 142 11.48 3.78 10.20
N ILE A 143 10.55 3.48 9.29
CA ILE A 143 10.38 2.14 8.70
C ILE A 143 10.52 2.24 7.19
N SER A 144 10.95 1.15 6.56
CA SER A 144 10.91 1.02 5.10
C SER A 144 9.70 0.24 4.61
N LYS A 145 9.02 -0.51 5.48
CA LYS A 145 8.02 -1.51 5.08
C LYS A 145 6.89 -1.67 6.10
N PHE A 146 5.66 -1.70 5.61
CA PHE A 146 4.47 -2.18 6.31
C PHE A 146 3.88 -3.36 5.54
N SER A 147 3.54 -4.44 6.23
CA SER A 147 2.95 -5.63 5.59
C SER A 147 1.70 -6.06 6.32
N VAL A 148 0.73 -6.55 5.56
CA VAL A 148 -0.53 -7.07 6.08
C VAL A 148 -0.84 -8.40 5.40
N THR A 149 -1.28 -9.36 6.19
CA THR A 149 -1.88 -10.61 5.73
C THR A 149 -3.32 -10.65 6.20
N ALA A 150 -4.27 -10.80 5.28
CA ALA A 150 -5.68 -10.92 5.58
C ALA A 150 -6.02 -12.30 6.19
N PRO A 151 -7.20 -12.45 6.82
CA PRO A 151 -7.70 -13.75 7.25
C PRO A 151 -7.71 -14.81 6.12
N THR A 152 -7.94 -14.37 4.88
CA THR A 152 -7.92 -15.21 3.66
C THR A 152 -6.52 -15.59 3.17
N LYS A 153 -5.46 -15.15 3.87
CA LYS A 153 -4.03 -15.38 3.56
C LYS A 153 -3.44 -14.58 2.41
N ASP A 154 -4.27 -13.96 1.56
CA ASP A 154 -3.82 -12.88 0.69
C ASP A 154 -3.35 -11.67 1.52
N GLY A 155 -2.56 -10.79 0.93
CA GLY A 155 -2.00 -9.65 1.64
C GLY A 155 -1.34 -8.63 0.73
N TRP A 156 -0.69 -7.67 1.35
CA TRP A 156 0.07 -6.65 0.64
C TRP A 156 1.24 -6.16 1.49
N ILE A 157 2.20 -5.57 0.79
CA ILE A 157 3.36 -4.90 1.34
C ILE A 157 3.37 -3.49 0.77
N ILE A 158 3.58 -2.50 1.64
CA ILE A 158 3.80 -1.11 1.27
C ILE A 158 5.20 -0.73 1.73
N GLU A 159 6.04 -0.32 0.79
CA GLU A 159 7.35 0.25 1.08
C GLU A 159 7.30 1.77 0.95
N VAL A 160 7.72 2.46 2.01
CA VAL A 160 7.60 3.92 2.15
C VAL A 160 8.87 4.51 2.77
N PRO A 161 9.40 5.62 2.23
CA PRO A 161 10.37 6.43 2.94
C PRO A 161 9.62 7.26 3.98
N THR A 162 9.50 6.76 5.21
CA THR A 162 8.76 7.47 6.26
C THR A 162 9.61 7.69 7.50
N ASN A 163 9.41 8.83 8.16
CA ASN A 163 10.11 9.19 9.40
C ASN A 163 9.24 9.03 10.63
N TRP A 164 7.94 8.82 10.43
CA TRP A 164 6.98 8.49 11.47
C TRP A 164 5.90 7.57 10.90
N TYR A 165 5.48 6.59 11.68
CA TYR A 165 4.35 5.75 11.33
C TYR A 165 3.48 5.44 12.54
N GLY A 166 2.23 5.08 12.28
CA GLY A 166 1.32 4.58 13.29
C GLY A 166 0.26 3.67 12.69
N LEU A 167 0.03 2.52 13.33
CA LEU A 167 -1.17 1.72 13.17
C LEU A 167 -2.16 2.13 14.26
N GLN A 168 -3.20 2.85 13.87
CA GLN A 168 -4.22 3.40 14.76
C GLN A 168 -5.45 2.49 14.81
N ASP A 169 -6.04 2.32 15.99
CA ASP A 169 -7.37 1.74 16.17
C ASP A 169 -8.43 2.84 16.11
N ASN A 170 -9.19 2.90 15.01
CA ASN A 170 -10.18 3.94 14.81
C ASN A 170 -11.49 3.70 15.59
N ARG A 171 -11.63 2.58 16.30
CA ARG A 171 -12.81 2.34 17.17
C ARG A 171 -12.86 3.35 18.32
N LEU A 172 -11.73 3.94 18.69
CA LEU A 172 -11.67 5.05 19.65
C LEU A 172 -12.30 6.35 19.12
N PHE A 173 -12.44 6.46 17.80
CA PHE A 173 -13.09 7.57 17.11
C PHE A 173 -14.40 7.14 16.44
N ASN A 174 -15.06 6.11 16.98
CA ASN A 174 -16.34 5.56 16.50
C ASN A 174 -16.33 5.08 15.04
N SER A 175 -15.19 4.61 14.53
CA SER A 175 -15.08 4.00 13.20
C SER A 175 -14.64 2.54 13.28
N ASN A 176 -15.26 1.68 12.49
CA ASN A 176 -15.01 0.23 12.47
C ASN A 176 -13.81 -0.13 11.58
N SER A 177 -12.64 0.41 11.89
CA SER A 177 -11.42 0.14 11.12
C SER A 177 -10.16 0.30 11.97
N TYR A 178 -9.07 -0.22 11.45
CA TYR A 178 -7.73 0.26 11.76
C TYR A 178 -7.29 1.27 10.68
N SER A 179 -6.21 1.97 10.95
CA SER A 179 -5.62 2.91 10.01
C SER A 179 -4.12 2.87 10.09
N PHE A 180 -3.46 2.46 9.01
CA PHE A 180 -2.04 2.70 8.84
C PHE A 180 -1.84 4.16 8.41
N GLN A 181 -0.95 4.87 9.09
CA GLN A 181 -0.60 6.25 8.80
C GLN A 181 0.92 6.35 8.74
N PHE A 182 1.43 7.16 7.81
CA PHE A 182 2.85 7.46 7.72
C PHE A 182 3.09 8.89 7.25
N LEU A 183 4.26 9.44 7.57
CA LEU A 183 4.66 10.80 7.27
C LEU A 183 5.97 10.83 6.49
N TYR A 184 5.90 11.35 5.27
CA TYR A 184 7.09 11.81 4.56
C TYR A 184 7.47 13.20 5.09
N ASP A 185 8.57 13.28 5.84
CA ASP A 185 9.01 14.52 6.51
C ASP A 185 10.01 15.28 5.64
N LEU A 186 9.62 16.47 5.18
CA LEU A 186 10.45 17.30 4.30
C LEU A 186 11.75 17.76 4.99
N LYS A 187 11.78 17.90 6.33
CA LYS A 187 13.01 18.27 7.05
C LYS A 187 14.01 17.13 7.08
N ALA A 188 13.54 15.89 7.03
CA ALA A 188 14.42 14.73 6.88
C ALA A 188 14.88 14.52 5.43
N HIS A 189 14.20 15.16 4.48
CA HIS A 189 14.41 15.05 3.04
C HIS A 189 14.56 16.44 2.37
N PRO A 190 15.49 17.31 2.83
CA PRO A 190 15.48 18.74 2.49
C PRO A 190 15.77 19.05 1.02
N ASN A 191 16.36 18.10 0.28
CA ASN A 191 16.74 18.27 -1.12
C ASN A 191 15.86 17.46 -2.08
N ASP A 192 14.94 16.66 -1.54
CA ASP A 192 14.07 15.85 -2.37
C ASP A 192 13.02 16.76 -3.02
N THR A 193 12.65 16.42 -4.25
CA THR A 193 11.49 17.01 -4.95
C THR A 193 10.45 15.95 -5.29
N GLN A 194 10.77 14.70 -4.96
CA GLN A 194 9.93 13.54 -5.21
C GLN A 194 10.24 12.42 -4.23
N PHE A 195 9.29 11.49 -4.05
CA PHE A 195 9.51 10.23 -3.35
C PHE A 195 8.63 9.12 -3.93
N PRO A 196 9.12 7.87 -3.92
CA PRO A 196 8.33 6.71 -4.32
C PRO A 196 7.56 6.09 -3.14
N ILE A 197 6.48 5.41 -3.46
CA ILE A 197 5.85 4.38 -2.62
C ILE A 197 5.72 3.12 -3.48
N LYS A 198 6.10 1.97 -2.94
CA LYS A 198 5.94 0.68 -3.63
C LYS A 198 4.85 -0.14 -2.99
N ILE A 199 4.00 -0.76 -3.80
CA ILE A 199 2.87 -1.58 -3.36
C ILE A 199 2.97 -2.96 -4.00
N THR A 200 3.32 -3.97 -3.21
CA THR A 200 3.40 -5.36 -3.68
C THR A 200 2.23 -6.17 -3.15
N ILE A 201 1.47 -6.80 -4.04
CA ILE A 201 0.40 -7.73 -3.68
C ILE A 201 1.01 -9.10 -3.39
N VAL A 202 0.59 -9.71 -2.28
CA VAL A 202 1.07 -11.03 -1.84
C VAL A 202 -0.09 -12.01 -1.90
N PRO A 203 -0.13 -12.94 -2.87
CA PRO A 203 -1.18 -13.94 -2.92
C PRO A 203 -1.03 -14.96 -1.78
N ALA A 204 -2.13 -15.61 -1.43
CA ALA A 204 -2.14 -16.74 -0.52
C ALA A 204 -1.25 -17.87 -1.07
N SER A 205 -0.31 -18.34 -0.25
CA SER A 205 0.52 -19.52 -0.52
C SER A 205 -0.20 -20.82 -0.18
#